data_AF-A0A952H656-F1
#
_entry.id   AF-A0A952H656-F1
#
_cell.length_a   1.000
_cell.length_b   1.000
_cell.length_c   1.000
_cell.angle_alpha   90.00
_cell.angle_beta   90.00
_cell.angle_gamma   90.00
#
_symmetry.space_group_name_H-M   'P 1'
#
loop_
_entity.id
_entity.type
_entity.pdbx_description
1 polymer ?
#
loop_
_entity_poly.entity_id
_entity_poly.type
_entity_poly.pdbx_seq_one_letter_code
_entity_poly.pdbx_strand_id
1 'polypeptide(L)'
;MEVQLQKLANTGSPAERLKALKWVVHLVADAHQPPHAGSSDDRGGNRFQVRAFGRGTNLHAVWDSVLIANWPGGLPVLRDVAASTKQRVDGSLSVGAWLQESCELVAAPSR
;
A
#
# COMPACT_ATOMS: atom_id res chain seq x y z
N MET A 1 -14.82 -2.95 5.74
CA MET A 1 -13.96 -2.36 6.79
C MET A 1 -14.65 -2.38 8.16
N GLU A 2 -15.86 -1.82 8.28
CA GLU A 2 -16.62 -1.68 9.53
C GLU A 2 -16.73 -2.93 10.40
N VAL A 3 -17.07 -4.08 9.81
CA VAL A 3 -17.17 -5.36 10.55
C VAL A 3 -15.84 -5.77 11.18
N GLN A 4 -14.71 -5.53 10.51
CA GLN A 4 -13.39 -5.87 11.07
C GLN A 4 -12.99 -4.88 12.16
N LEU A 5 -13.30 -3.60 12.00
CA LEU A 5 -13.07 -2.58 13.03
C LEU A 5 -13.88 -2.87 14.30
N GLN A 6 -15.14 -3.28 14.17
CA GLN A 6 -15.99 -3.69 15.29
C GLN A 6 -15.41 -4.93 16.02
N LYS A 7 -14.99 -5.94 15.26
CA LYS A 7 -14.35 -7.15 15.82
C LYS A 7 -13.07 -6.82 16.58
N LEU A 8 -12.25 -5.91 16.05
CA LEU A 8 -11.02 -5.44 16.70
C LEU A 8 -11.32 -4.67 17.99
N ALA A 9 -12.36 -3.83 17.97
CA ALA A 9 -12.68 -2.88 19.02
C ALA A 9 -13.04 -3.55 20.34
N ASN A 10 -13.91 -4.58 20.39
CA ASN A 10 -14.18 -5.31 21.65
C ASN A 10 -15.09 -6.57 21.56
N THR A 11 -15.57 -6.99 20.39
CA THR A 11 -16.63 -8.03 20.30
C THR A 11 -16.16 -9.41 19.88
N GLY A 12 -14.89 -9.59 19.49
CA GLY A 12 -14.34 -10.87 19.03
C GLY A 12 -13.45 -11.57 20.06
N SER A 13 -13.33 -12.90 19.92
CA SER A 13 -12.29 -13.68 20.60
C SER A 13 -10.87 -13.20 20.23
N PRO A 14 -9.82 -13.53 21.01
CA PRO A 14 -8.45 -13.15 20.67
C PRO A 14 -8.02 -13.53 19.24
N ALA A 15 -8.46 -14.70 18.77
CA ALA A 15 -8.18 -15.16 17.40
C ALA A 15 -8.91 -14.31 16.34
N GLU A 16 -10.16 -13.94 16.59
CA GLU A 16 -10.93 -13.07 15.69
C GLU A 16 -10.39 -11.66 15.66
N ARG A 17 -9.95 -11.13 16.81
CA ARG A 17 -9.29 -9.82 16.91
C ARG A 17 -7.95 -9.81 16.17
N LEU A 18 -7.16 -10.88 16.27
CA LEU A 18 -5.93 -11.01 15.49
C LEU A 18 -6.20 -11.05 13.99
N LYS A 19 -7.22 -11.80 13.55
CA LYS A 19 -7.62 -11.83 12.14
C LYS A 19 -8.09 -10.45 11.67
N ALA A 20 -8.92 -9.78 12.46
CA ALA A 20 -9.39 -8.43 12.16
C ALA A 20 -8.24 -7.41 12.08
N LEU A 21 -7.28 -7.49 12.99
CA LEU A 21 -6.09 -6.64 12.97
C LEU A 21 -5.28 -6.85 11.69
N LYS A 22 -5.01 -8.09 11.30
CA LYS A 22 -4.31 -8.41 10.05
C LYS A 22 -5.02 -7.81 8.83
N TRP A 23 -6.35 -7.92 8.79
CA TRP A 23 -7.16 -7.31 7.73
C TRP A 23 -7.06 -5.79 7.69
N VAL A 24 -7.16 -5.13 8.83
CA VAL A 24 -7.05 -3.66 8.92
C VAL A 24 -5.67 -3.18 8.48
N VAL A 25 -4.61 -3.82 8.99
CA VAL A 25 -3.22 -3.48 8.61
C VAL A 25 -2.99 -3.67 7.11
N HIS A 26 -3.51 -4.75 6.53
CA HIS A 26 -3.38 -5.02 5.10
C HIS A 26 -4.08 -3.94 4.26
N LEU A 27 -5.32 -3.59 4.59
CA LEU A 27 -6.07 -2.57 3.84
C LEU A 27 -5.45 -1.17 3.96
N VAL A 28 -4.91 -0.82 5.13
CA VAL A 28 -4.18 0.44 5.29
C VAL A 28 -2.92 0.45 4.43
N ALA A 29 -2.19 -0.66 4.34
CA ALA A 29 -1.03 -0.77 3.47
C ALA A 29 -1.42 -0.62 1.98
N ASP A 30 -2.48 -1.30 1.54
CA ASP A 30 -2.97 -1.24 0.16
C ASP A 30 -3.46 0.18 -0.21
N ALA A 31 -4.11 0.90 0.72
CA ALA A 31 -4.55 2.28 0.48
C ALA A 31 -3.39 3.25 0.18
N HIS A 32 -2.19 2.95 0.67
CA HIS A 32 -0.98 3.75 0.43
C HIS A 32 -0.16 3.24 -0.78
N GLN A 33 -0.61 2.19 -1.46
CA GLN A 33 0.00 1.70 -2.69
C GLN A 33 -0.67 2.43 -3.87
N PRO A 34 0.04 3.31 -4.60
CA PRO A 34 -0.61 4.19 -5.56
C PRO A 34 -1.35 3.47 -6.69
N PRO A 35 -0.80 2.40 -7.32
CA PRO A 35 -1.56 1.61 -8.30
C PRO A 35 -2.91 1.04 -7.81
N HIS A 36 -3.11 0.81 -6.50
CA HIS A 36 -4.40 0.39 -5.92
C HIS A 36 -5.44 1.53 -5.87
N ALA A 37 -5.02 2.77 -6.08
CA ALA A 37 -5.88 3.96 -6.20
C ALA A 37 -6.06 4.43 -7.67
N GLY A 38 -5.59 3.65 -8.65
CA GLY A 38 -5.64 3.98 -10.08
C GLY A 38 -6.97 3.69 -10.78
N SER A 39 -7.08 4.13 -12.05
CA SER A 39 -8.28 3.95 -12.89
C SER A 39 -8.56 2.47 -13.23
N SER A 40 -9.83 2.11 -13.40
CA SER A 40 -10.26 0.75 -13.76
C SER A 40 -9.70 0.24 -15.10
N ASP A 41 -9.34 1.15 -15.99
CA ASP A 41 -9.03 0.84 -17.39
C ASP A 41 -7.73 0.04 -17.56
N ASP A 42 -6.72 0.32 -16.73
CA ASP A 42 -5.44 -0.40 -16.71
C ASP A 42 -5.35 -1.49 -15.62
N ARG A 43 -6.44 -1.67 -14.85
CA ARG A 43 -6.55 -2.57 -13.69
C ARG A 43 -5.48 -2.31 -12.64
N GLY A 44 -5.25 -1.04 -12.29
CA GLY A 44 -4.25 -0.63 -11.30
C GLY A 44 -2.83 -0.90 -11.79
N GLY A 45 -2.55 -0.59 -13.05
CA GLY A 45 -1.24 -0.81 -13.68
C GLY A 45 -0.92 -2.25 -14.10
N ASN A 46 -1.83 -3.21 -13.90
CA ASN A 46 -1.62 -4.62 -14.31
C ASN A 46 -1.50 -4.78 -15.83
N ARG A 47 -2.19 -3.93 -16.61
CA ARG A 47 -2.13 -3.93 -18.07
C ARG A 47 -0.93 -3.16 -18.64
N PHE A 48 -0.22 -2.39 -17.80
CA PHE A 48 0.91 -1.60 -18.24
C PHE A 48 2.20 -2.42 -18.14
N GLN A 49 2.63 -2.99 -19.27
CA GLN A 49 3.83 -3.82 -19.35
C GLN A 49 5.10 -2.97 -19.32
N VAL A 50 6.07 -3.36 -18.50
CA VAL A 50 7.36 -2.67 -18.33
C VAL A 50 8.49 -3.67 -18.24
N ARG A 51 9.73 -3.18 -18.37
CA ARG A 51 10.92 -3.97 -18.06
C ARG A 51 11.58 -3.40 -16.81
N ALA A 52 11.74 -4.22 -15.79
CA ALA A 52 12.35 -3.84 -14.51
C ALA A 52 13.41 -4.88 -14.13
N PHE A 53 14.57 -4.43 -13.66
CA PHE A 53 15.67 -5.31 -13.22
C PHE A 53 16.03 -6.40 -14.24
N GLY A 54 16.04 -6.02 -15.52
CA GLY A 54 16.37 -6.90 -16.65
C GLY A 54 15.25 -7.83 -17.13
N ARG A 55 14.12 -7.93 -16.40
CA ARG A 55 13.00 -8.84 -16.71
C ARG A 55 11.73 -8.08 -17.13
N GLY A 56 10.93 -8.69 -18.00
CA GLY A 56 9.60 -8.19 -18.33
C GLY A 56 8.63 -8.43 -17.17
N THR A 57 7.78 -7.45 -16.87
CA THR A 57 6.76 -7.48 -15.81
C THR A 57 5.67 -6.43 -16.10
N ASN A 58 4.78 -6.16 -15.15
CA ASN A 58 3.81 -5.06 -15.21
C ASN A 58 4.05 -4.05 -14.08
N LEU A 59 3.53 -2.82 -14.25
CA LEU A 59 3.73 -1.73 -13.30
C LEU A 59 3.23 -2.06 -11.89
N HIS A 60 2.09 -2.74 -11.77
CA HIS A 60 1.53 -3.17 -10.48
C HIS A 60 2.52 -4.05 -9.70
N ALA A 61 3.04 -5.09 -10.34
CA ALA A 61 4.01 -5.99 -9.74
C ALA A 61 5.32 -5.27 -9.36
N VAL A 62 5.72 -4.24 -10.13
CA VAL A 62 6.90 -3.44 -9.80
C VAL A 62 6.75 -2.80 -8.41
N TRP A 63 5.60 -2.18 -8.16
CA TRP A 63 5.29 -1.54 -6.89
C TRP A 63 5.08 -2.54 -5.75
N ASP A 64 4.34 -3.63 -5.98
CA ASP A 64 4.01 -4.60 -4.92
C ASP A 64 5.21 -5.33 -4.35
N SER A 65 6.17 -5.68 -5.21
CA SER A 65 7.18 -6.67 -4.84
C SER A 65 8.54 -6.48 -5.48
N VAL A 66 8.61 -6.06 -6.75
CA VAL A 66 9.91 -6.05 -7.45
C VAL A 66 10.84 -4.99 -6.87
N LEU A 67 10.35 -3.79 -6.54
CA LEU A 67 11.16 -2.75 -5.89
C LEU A 67 11.68 -3.20 -4.53
N ILE A 68 10.83 -3.82 -3.72
CA ILE A 68 11.18 -4.32 -2.38
C ILE A 68 12.22 -5.45 -2.49
N ALA A 69 12.01 -6.40 -3.40
CA ALA A 69 12.90 -7.54 -3.61
C ALA A 69 14.28 -7.14 -4.14
N ASN A 70 14.37 -6.02 -4.86
CA ASN A 70 15.62 -5.52 -5.45
C ASN A 70 16.14 -4.27 -4.75
N TRP A 71 15.64 -3.95 -3.55
CA TRP A 71 16.08 -2.77 -2.81
C TRP A 71 17.59 -2.86 -2.51
N PRO A 72 18.37 -1.80 -2.78
CA PRO A 72 19.79 -1.78 -2.44
C PRO A 72 20.02 -2.02 -0.94
N GLY A 73 20.81 -3.04 -0.60
CA GLY A 73 21.04 -3.44 0.79
C GLY A 73 19.95 -4.31 1.42
N GLY A 74 18.91 -4.65 0.66
CA GLY A 74 17.85 -5.59 1.05
C GLY A 74 16.88 -5.06 2.11
N LEU A 75 16.04 -5.96 2.61
CA LEU A 75 14.98 -5.64 3.58
C LEU A 75 15.46 -4.93 4.86
N PRO A 76 16.62 -5.27 5.47
CA PRO A 76 17.08 -4.55 6.66
C PRO A 76 17.28 -3.05 6.40
N VAL A 77 17.98 -2.71 5.32
CA VAL A 77 18.22 -1.31 4.94
C VAL A 77 16.91 -0.61 4.59
N LEU A 78 16.00 -1.27 3.88
CA LEU A 78 14.68 -0.72 3.57
C LEU A 78 13.89 -0.39 4.85
N ARG A 79 13.95 -1.26 5.88
CA ARG A 79 13.32 -1.02 7.17
C ARG A 79 13.92 0.19 7.87
N ASP A 80 15.25 0.34 7.84
CA ASP A 80 15.92 1.48 8.44
C ASP A 80 15.53 2.80 7.73
N VAL A 81 15.46 2.78 6.39
CA VAL A 81 14.98 3.92 5.60
C VAL A 81 13.54 4.26 5.97
N ALA A 82 12.64 3.27 6.01
CA ALA A 82 11.24 3.47 6.38
C ALA A 82 11.11 4.05 7.80
N ALA A 83 11.88 3.53 8.76
CA ALA A 83 11.89 4.03 10.14
C ALA A 83 12.48 5.45 10.25
N SER A 84 13.43 5.81 9.39
CA SER A 84 14.04 7.15 9.35
C SER A 84 13.15 8.20 8.69
N THR A 85 12.13 7.75 7.94
CA THR A 85 11.19 8.64 7.27
C THR A 85 10.26 9.24 8.33
N LYS A 86 10.42 10.54 8.60
CA LYS A 86 9.51 11.27 9.50
C LYS A 86 8.12 11.37 8.86
N GLN A 87 7.30 10.35 9.01
CA GLN A 87 5.89 10.46 8.66
C GLN A 87 5.20 11.35 9.68
N ARG A 88 4.65 12.48 9.22
CA ARG A 88 3.63 13.18 9.99
C ARG A 88 2.38 12.32 9.92
N VAL A 89 2.12 11.54 10.97
CA VAL A 89 0.82 10.90 11.14
C VAL A 89 -0.14 12.00 11.53
N ASP A 90 -0.77 12.62 10.53
CA ASP A 90 -1.90 13.51 10.78
C ASP A 90 -3.12 12.65 11.06
N GLY A 91 -3.41 12.44 12.35
CA GLY A 91 -4.58 11.69 12.80
C GLY A 91 -5.92 12.36 12.49
N SER A 92 -5.91 13.57 11.90
CA SER A 92 -7.12 14.25 11.43
C SER A 92 -7.57 13.82 10.03
N LEU A 93 -6.70 13.15 9.26
CA LEU A 93 -7.03 12.69 7.91
C LEU A 93 -7.97 11.48 7.97
N SER A 94 -9.08 11.59 7.24
CA SER A 94 -10.00 10.46 7.05
C SER A 94 -9.38 9.41 6.13
N VAL A 95 -9.87 8.17 6.19
CA VAL A 95 -9.48 7.11 5.24
C VAL A 95 -9.66 7.55 3.78
N GLY A 96 -10.68 8.36 3.50
CA GLY A 96 -10.90 8.93 2.16
C GLY A 96 -9.80 9.89 1.73
N ALA A 97 -9.22 10.64 2.67
CA ALA A 97 -8.11 11.55 2.38
C ALA A 97 -6.82 10.77 2.03
N TRP A 98 -6.54 9.65 2.70
CA TRP A 98 -5.40 8.79 2.35
C TRP A 98 -5.52 8.20 0.94
N LEU A 99 -6.72 7.75 0.57
CA LEU A 99 -6.97 7.25 -0.79
C LEU A 99 -6.81 8.36 -1.84
N GLN A 100 -7.26 9.57 -1.52
CA GLN A 100 -7.15 10.73 -2.41
C GLN A 100 -5.69 11.12 -2.68
N GLU A 101 -4.81 11.06 -1.67
CA GLU A 101 -3.37 11.28 -1.87
C GLU A 101 -2.77 10.28 -2.85
N SER A 102 -3.12 8.99 -2.71
CA SER A 102 -2.68 7.95 -3.66
C SER A 102 -3.23 8.20 -5.07
N CYS A 103 -4.50 8.62 -5.21
CA CYS A 103 -5.09 9.01 -6.51
C CYS A 103 -4.32 10.16 -7.16
N GLU A 104 -3.95 11.19 -6.40
CA GLU A 104 -3.22 12.35 -6.90
C GLU A 104 -1.83 11.98 -7.41
N LEU A 105 -1.14 11.06 -6.74
CA LEU A 105 0.15 10.54 -7.19
C LEU A 105 0.04 9.79 -8.53
N VAL A 106 -1.05 9.05 -8.74
CA VAL A 106 -1.30 8.35 -10.02
C VAL A 106 -1.69 9.34 -11.13
N ALA A 107 -2.49 10.36 -10.80
CA ALA A 107 -2.99 11.33 -11.76
C ALA A 107 -1.97 12.43 -12.12
N ALA A 108 -0.90 12.58 -11.33
CA ALA A 108 0.11 13.61 -11.55
C ALA A 108 0.81 13.40 -12.92
N PRO A 109 0.84 14.44 -13.79
CA PRO A 109 1.55 14.34 -15.06
C PRO A 109 3.06 14.14 -14.83
N SER A 110 3.69 13.39 -15.74
CA SER A 110 5.13 13.17 -15.74
C SER A 110 5.85 14.52 -15.80
N ARG A 111 6.69 14.82 -14.79
CA ARG A 111 7.56 16.01 -14.81
C ARG A 111 8.75 15.82 -15.75
#